data_AF-A0A2J4P1M2-F1
#
_entry.id   AF-A0A2J4P1M2-F1
#
_cell.length_a   1.000
_cell.length_b   1.000
_cell.length_c   1.000
_cell.angle_alpha   90.00
_cell.angle_beta   90.00
_cell.angle_gamma   90.00
#
_symmetry.space_group_name_H-M   'P 1'
#
loop_
_entity.id
_entity.type
_entity.pdbx_description
1 polymer ?
#
loop_
_entity_poly.entity_id
_entity_poly.type
_entity_poly.pdbx_seq_one_letter_code
_entity_poly.pdbx_strand_id
1 'polypeptide(L)'
;QSLFAPGAGLTLWRRPQQALLIKHSPWGGEHDHYDRLGLMLWHRDGWLLTDMGTTGYGAKMHYDYYKNSATHNTLSVNQTNQPPANPQVLGWHMDSDSLWLDSEVDWGKPPPELNSHSRVEWDAAAWRGVRFRRRLLWLEEVLIDLSTVENPHRQQLDWTLHLA
;
A
#
# COMPACT_ATOMS: atom_id res chain seq x y z
N GLN A 1 -6.28 3.74 20.78
CA GLN A 1 -7.22 4.52 19.95
C GLN A 1 -6.88 4.34 18.48
N SER A 2 -7.90 4.27 17.62
CA SER A 2 -7.76 4.28 16.16
C SER A 2 -7.61 5.73 15.64
N LEU A 3 -7.02 5.91 14.47
CA LEU A 3 -6.74 7.21 13.86
C LEU A 3 -6.95 7.16 12.33
N PHE A 4 -7.67 8.15 11.81
CA PHE A 4 -7.67 8.51 10.39
C PHE A 4 -6.85 9.79 10.22
N ALA A 5 -5.72 9.71 9.50
CA ALA A 5 -4.80 10.83 9.29
C ALA A 5 -4.59 11.08 7.78
N PRO A 6 -5.58 11.67 7.07
CA PRO A 6 -5.51 11.87 5.63
C PRO A 6 -4.37 12.79 5.20
N GLY A 7 -3.99 13.78 6.02
CA GLY A 7 -2.85 14.66 5.74
C GLY A 7 -1.50 13.93 5.68
N ALA A 8 -1.35 12.85 6.46
CA ALA A 8 -0.20 11.96 6.39
C ALA A 8 -0.41 10.79 5.41
N GLY A 9 -1.65 10.61 4.95
CA GLY A 9 -2.13 9.46 4.20
C GLY A 9 -1.93 8.12 4.93
N LEU A 10 -2.29 8.09 6.20
CA LEU A 10 -2.25 6.88 7.02
C LEU A 10 -3.59 6.66 7.72
N THR A 11 -3.98 5.38 7.85
CA THR A 11 -5.06 4.98 8.76
C THR A 11 -4.59 3.86 9.66
N LEU A 12 -4.78 4.06 10.95
CA LEU A 12 -4.36 3.13 11.99
C LEU A 12 -5.59 2.70 12.79
N TRP A 13 -5.97 1.45 12.67
CA TRP A 13 -7.04 0.85 13.47
C TRP A 13 -6.45 0.06 14.62
N ARG A 14 -7.07 0.16 15.80
CA ARG A 14 -6.68 -0.58 16.99
C ARG A 14 -7.90 -1.22 17.63
N ARG A 15 -7.79 -2.52 17.91
CA ARG A 15 -8.66 -3.30 18.80
C ARG A 15 -7.80 -3.93 19.90
N PRO A 16 -8.35 -4.50 20.99
CA PRO A 16 -7.54 -5.16 22.00
C PRO A 16 -6.57 -6.17 21.37
N GLN A 17 -5.27 -6.03 21.66
CA GLN A 17 -4.21 -6.89 21.13
C GLN A 17 -4.03 -6.87 19.60
N GLN A 18 -4.68 -5.95 18.87
CA GLN A 18 -4.64 -5.92 17.42
C GLN A 18 -4.45 -4.50 16.90
N ALA A 19 -3.62 -4.34 15.87
CA ALA A 19 -3.47 -3.06 15.18
C ALA A 19 -3.29 -3.27 13.68
N LEU A 20 -3.97 -2.47 12.87
CA LEU A 20 -3.85 -2.47 11.43
C LEU A 20 -3.42 -1.08 10.95
N LEU A 21 -2.40 -1.03 10.11
CA LEU A 21 -1.97 0.19 9.45
C LEU A 21 -2.15 0.03 7.94
N ILE A 22 -2.78 0.99 7.30
CA ILE A 22 -2.86 1.09 5.85
C ILE A 22 -2.27 2.42 5.38
N LYS A 23 -1.43 2.32 4.35
CA LYS A 23 -0.74 3.45 3.72
C LYS A 23 -1.47 3.92 2.47
N HIS A 24 -2.11 5.08 2.56
CA HIS A 24 -2.69 5.83 1.44
C HIS A 24 -1.98 7.17 1.23
N SER A 25 -0.69 7.21 1.56
CA SER A 25 0.13 8.42 1.45
C SER A 25 0.42 8.78 -0.01
N PRO A 26 0.45 10.09 -0.33
CA PRO A 26 0.95 10.55 -1.63
C PRO A 26 2.42 10.15 -1.80
N TRP A 27 2.92 10.25 -3.03
CA TRP A 27 4.32 10.03 -3.34
C TRP A 27 5.22 10.96 -2.52
N GLY A 28 6.07 10.37 -1.68
CA GLY A 28 6.97 11.06 -0.75
C GLY A 28 8.37 11.36 -1.30
N GLY A 29 8.64 11.06 -2.58
CA GLY A 29 9.97 11.21 -3.18
C GLY A 29 10.87 10.00 -2.94
N GLU A 30 12.19 10.21 -3.01
CA GLU A 30 13.18 9.13 -3.05
C GLU A 30 13.20 8.26 -1.78
N HIS A 31 12.83 8.80 -0.62
CA HIS A 31 12.73 8.00 0.62
C HIS A 31 11.49 7.11 0.67
N ASP A 32 10.58 7.26 -0.29
CA ASP A 32 9.37 6.47 -0.35
C ASP A 32 9.61 5.11 -1.01
N HIS A 33 8.75 4.16 -0.67
CA HIS A 33 8.75 2.82 -1.24
C HIS A 33 7.66 2.73 -2.31
N TYR A 34 7.71 1.67 -3.12
CA TYR A 34 6.72 1.40 -4.17
C TYR A 34 5.55 0.57 -3.60
N ASP A 35 4.90 1.06 -2.55
CA ASP A 35 4.08 0.26 -1.62
C ASP A 35 2.68 0.86 -1.37
N ARG A 36 2.09 1.55 -2.35
CA ARG A 36 0.77 2.17 -2.19
C ARG A 36 -0.27 1.14 -1.79
N LEU A 37 -1.14 1.55 -0.87
CA LEU A 37 -2.14 0.70 -0.22
C LEU A 37 -1.54 -0.52 0.47
N GLY A 38 -0.26 -0.47 0.84
CA GLY A 38 0.39 -1.45 1.70
C GLY A 38 -0.31 -1.58 3.04
N LEU A 39 -0.42 -2.81 3.51
CA LEU A 39 -1.12 -3.19 4.74
C LEU A 39 -0.16 -3.80 5.75
N MET A 40 -0.25 -3.41 7.01
CA MET A 40 0.45 -4.06 8.11
C MET A 40 -0.56 -4.45 9.18
N LEU A 41 -0.40 -5.63 9.77
CA LEU A 41 -1.30 -6.15 10.79
C LEU A 41 -0.47 -6.73 11.93
N TRP A 42 -0.67 -6.18 13.13
CA TRP A 42 -0.17 -6.71 14.39
C TRP A 42 -1.27 -7.50 15.08
N HIS A 43 -0.92 -8.66 15.63
CA HIS A 43 -1.84 -9.52 16.37
C HIS A 43 -1.14 -10.16 17.58
N ARG A 44 -1.67 -9.88 18.77
CA ARG A 44 -1.12 -10.29 20.08
C ARG A 44 0.29 -9.80 20.30
N ASP A 45 1.27 -10.67 20.09
CA ASP A 45 2.66 -10.49 20.50
C ASP A 45 3.59 -10.26 19.30
N GLY A 46 3.05 -10.10 18.09
CA GLY A 46 3.87 -9.90 16.90
C GLY A 46 3.12 -9.39 15.67
N TRP A 47 3.89 -9.16 14.60
CA TRP A 47 3.35 -8.92 13.26
C TRP A 47 2.72 -10.20 12.71
N LEU A 48 1.51 -10.10 12.17
CA LEU A 48 0.90 -11.12 11.33
C LEU A 48 1.13 -10.80 9.86
N LEU A 49 0.94 -9.54 9.47
CA LEU A 49 1.33 -9.02 8.15
C LEU A 49 2.41 -7.97 8.38
N THR A 50 3.65 -8.33 8.06
CA THR A 50 4.83 -7.49 8.35
C THR A 50 5.19 -6.60 7.16
N ASP A 51 5.78 -5.44 7.45
CA ASP A 51 6.55 -4.70 6.46
C ASP A 51 8.03 -5.02 6.67
N MET A 52 8.74 -5.32 5.58
CA MET A 52 10.16 -5.67 5.64
C MET A 52 11.04 -4.48 6.06
N GLY A 53 10.49 -3.26 6.01
CA GLY A 53 11.18 -2.03 6.38
C GLY A 53 12.21 -1.64 5.33
N THR A 54 13.34 -1.11 5.79
CA THR A 54 14.43 -0.65 4.91
C THR A 54 15.77 -1.17 5.42
N THR A 55 16.79 -1.02 4.58
CA THR A 55 18.19 -1.27 4.94
C THR A 55 19.01 0.01 4.71
N GLY A 56 20.26 0.02 5.14
CA GLY A 56 21.15 1.17 4.96
C GLY A 56 21.27 1.58 3.48
N TYR A 57 21.24 2.88 3.20
CA TYR A 57 21.18 3.41 1.82
C TYR A 57 22.30 2.96 0.88
N GLY A 58 23.48 2.63 1.43
CA GLY A 58 24.61 2.12 0.65
C GLY A 58 24.57 0.61 0.37
N ALA A 59 23.64 -0.13 0.98
CA ALA A 59 23.50 -1.55 0.75
C ALA A 59 22.78 -1.80 -0.58
N LYS A 60 23.30 -2.74 -1.38
CA LYS A 60 22.70 -3.15 -2.66
C LYS A 60 21.20 -3.49 -2.54
N MET A 61 20.83 -4.14 -1.44
CA MET A 61 19.45 -4.57 -1.17
C MET A 61 18.46 -3.41 -0.96
N HIS A 62 18.94 -2.18 -0.74
CA HIS A 62 18.06 -1.02 -0.57
C HIS A 62 17.17 -0.83 -1.81
N TYR A 63 17.75 -0.83 -3.01
CA TYR A 63 17.01 -0.71 -4.27
C TYR A 63 16.59 -2.08 -4.82
N ASP A 64 17.44 -3.09 -4.69
CA ASP A 64 17.19 -4.39 -5.32
C ASP A 64 16.06 -5.19 -4.65
N TYR A 65 15.68 -4.83 -3.42
CA TYR A 65 14.71 -5.59 -2.65
C TYR A 65 13.77 -4.72 -1.83
N TYR A 66 14.25 -4.02 -0.81
CA TYR A 66 13.40 -3.44 0.24
C TYR A 66 12.41 -2.37 -0.24
N LYS A 67 12.70 -1.68 -1.34
CA LYS A 67 11.80 -0.67 -1.92
C LYS A 67 10.72 -1.26 -2.83
N ASN A 68 10.85 -2.53 -3.24
CA ASN A 68 10.09 -3.07 -4.35
C ASN A 68 8.66 -3.46 -3.97
N SER A 69 7.71 -3.28 -4.89
CA SER A 69 6.29 -3.55 -4.60
C SER A 69 6.03 -4.98 -4.12
N ALA A 70 6.76 -5.96 -4.67
CA ALA A 70 6.62 -7.37 -4.29
C ALA A 70 7.08 -7.67 -2.85
N THR A 71 7.86 -6.80 -2.20
CA THR A 71 8.30 -6.96 -0.81
C THR A 71 7.34 -6.32 0.20
N HIS A 72 6.21 -5.81 -0.27
CA HIS A 72 5.16 -5.22 0.55
C HIS A 72 3.83 -5.94 0.37
N ASN A 73 2.91 -5.73 1.32
CA ASN A 73 1.59 -6.35 1.33
C ASN A 73 0.62 -5.61 0.39
N THR A 74 0.91 -5.61 -0.91
CA THR A 74 0.19 -4.84 -1.94
C THR A 74 0.21 -5.53 -3.31
N LEU A 75 -0.32 -4.84 -4.33
CA LEU A 75 -0.31 -5.26 -5.73
C LEU A 75 1.05 -4.96 -6.39
N SER A 76 1.54 -5.91 -7.18
CA SER A 76 2.51 -5.68 -8.24
C SER A 76 1.96 -6.13 -9.60
N VAL A 77 2.46 -5.52 -10.68
CA VAL A 77 2.05 -5.83 -12.06
C VAL A 77 3.28 -6.30 -12.81
N ASN A 78 3.19 -7.49 -13.43
CA ASN A 78 4.32 -8.15 -14.10
C ASN A 78 5.59 -8.21 -13.24
N GLN A 79 5.46 -8.38 -11.93
CA GLN A 79 6.58 -8.37 -10.98
C GLN A 79 7.42 -7.07 -11.01
N THR A 80 6.84 -5.96 -11.46
CA THR A 80 7.48 -4.63 -11.49
C THR A 80 6.96 -3.73 -10.37
N ASN A 81 7.71 -2.67 -10.09
CA ASN A 81 7.31 -1.68 -9.09
C ASN A 81 6.16 -0.80 -9.56
N GLN A 82 5.32 -0.40 -8.61
CA GLN A 82 4.32 0.63 -8.77
C GLN A 82 4.99 1.94 -9.23
N PRO A 83 4.54 2.56 -10.33
CA PRO A 83 4.92 3.93 -10.65
C PRO A 83 4.46 4.88 -9.53
N PRO A 84 5.16 6.00 -9.32
CA PRO A 84 4.71 7.08 -8.45
C PRO A 84 3.26 7.47 -8.75
N ALA A 85 2.43 7.46 -7.72
CA ALA A 85 1.01 7.77 -7.79
C ALA A 85 0.52 8.29 -6.44
N ASN A 86 -0.56 9.07 -6.47
CA ASN A 86 -1.20 9.60 -5.27
C ASN A 86 -2.53 8.87 -5.04
N PRO A 87 -2.64 8.06 -3.97
CA PRO A 87 -3.88 7.42 -3.61
C PRO A 87 -4.99 8.43 -3.28
N GLN A 88 -6.24 7.98 -3.37
CA GLN A 88 -7.42 8.71 -2.95
C GLN A 88 -8.23 7.86 -1.96
N VAL A 89 -8.67 8.47 -0.86
CA VAL A 89 -9.66 7.87 0.03
C VAL A 89 -11.05 8.27 -0.45
N LEU A 90 -11.83 7.30 -0.91
CA LEU A 90 -13.16 7.50 -1.45
C LEU A 90 -14.24 7.54 -0.36
N GLY A 91 -13.97 6.91 0.78
CA GLY A 91 -14.86 6.90 1.93
C GLY A 91 -14.20 6.22 3.13
N TRP A 92 -14.59 6.62 4.34
CA TRP A 92 -14.08 6.05 5.58
C TRP A 92 -15.16 6.14 6.67
N HIS A 93 -15.10 5.24 7.63
CA HIS A 93 -15.97 5.25 8.81
C HIS A 93 -15.24 4.63 9.99
N MET A 94 -15.45 5.18 11.19
CA MET A 94 -14.83 4.67 12.42
C MET A 94 -15.76 4.89 13.62
N ASP A 95 -16.29 3.81 14.19
CA ASP A 95 -16.96 3.80 15.47
C ASP A 95 -16.54 2.59 16.33
N SER A 96 -17.31 2.26 17.37
CA SER A 96 -17.04 1.12 18.26
C SER A 96 -17.26 -0.23 17.58
N ASP A 97 -18.17 -0.29 16.61
CA ASP A 97 -18.72 -1.53 16.08
C ASP A 97 -17.97 -1.91 14.80
N SER A 98 -17.72 -0.90 13.96
CA SER A 98 -17.15 -1.05 12.62
C SER A 98 -16.11 0.01 12.29
N LEU A 99 -15.07 -0.44 11.59
CA LEU A 99 -14.06 0.42 10.97
C LEU A 99 -14.04 0.10 9.47
N TRP A 100 -14.21 1.10 8.62
CA TRP A 100 -14.21 0.97 7.16
C TRP A 100 -13.23 1.96 6.54
N LEU A 101 -12.52 1.53 5.49
CA LEU A 101 -11.76 2.41 4.61
C LEU A 101 -11.91 1.95 3.17
N ASP A 102 -12.15 2.90 2.27
CA ASP A 102 -12.17 2.71 0.83
C ASP A 102 -11.11 3.59 0.19
N SER A 103 -10.09 2.96 -0.38
CA SER A 103 -8.90 3.63 -0.91
C SER A 103 -8.56 3.12 -2.30
N GLU A 104 -8.05 4.00 -3.16
CA GLU A 104 -7.77 3.70 -4.55
C GLU A 104 -6.48 4.36 -5.04
N VAL A 105 -5.78 3.70 -5.95
CA VAL A 105 -4.70 4.26 -6.76
C VAL A 105 -5.03 4.01 -8.23
N ASP A 106 -4.87 5.04 -9.04
CA ASP A 106 -5.22 5.01 -10.47
C ASP A 106 -4.01 5.45 -11.30
N TRP A 107 -3.36 4.49 -11.97
CA TRP A 107 -2.23 4.71 -12.87
C TRP A 107 -2.68 5.08 -14.30
N GLY A 108 -3.97 5.35 -14.51
CA GLY A 108 -4.48 6.09 -15.66
C GLY A 108 -4.45 7.61 -15.45
N LYS A 109 -4.27 8.09 -14.21
CA LYS A 109 -4.11 9.53 -13.90
C LYS A 109 -2.66 9.98 -14.14
N PRO A 110 -2.42 11.29 -14.37
CA PRO A 110 -1.07 11.83 -14.45
C PRO A 110 -0.26 11.52 -13.19
N PRO A 111 1.03 11.17 -13.30
CA PRO A 111 1.89 10.95 -12.15
C PRO A 111 2.10 12.26 -11.36
N PRO A 112 2.45 12.19 -10.07
CA PRO A 112 2.90 13.34 -9.32
C PRO A 112 4.18 13.92 -9.92
N GLU A 113 4.46 15.19 -9.59
CA GLU A 113 5.75 15.79 -9.93
C GLU A 113 6.88 15.03 -9.21
N LEU A 114 7.85 14.57 -10.00
CA LEU A 114 9.02 13.85 -9.49
C LEU A 114 10.14 14.85 -9.25
N ASN A 115 10.87 14.67 -8.14
CA ASN A 115 12.07 15.45 -7.88
C ASN A 115 13.28 14.89 -8.64
N SER A 116 14.35 15.68 -8.74
CA SER A 116 15.58 15.33 -9.49
C SER A 116 16.34 14.09 -8.98
N HIS A 117 15.97 13.55 -7.82
CA HIS A 117 16.62 12.38 -7.22
C HIS A 117 15.84 11.08 -7.46
N SER A 118 14.64 11.17 -8.05
CA SER A 118 13.79 10.01 -8.29
C SER A 118 14.39 9.10 -9.36
N ARG A 119 14.69 7.86 -8.98
CA ARG A 119 15.14 6.81 -9.91
C ARG A 119 13.93 6.12 -10.53
N VAL A 120 13.96 5.91 -11.84
CA VAL A 120 12.90 5.17 -12.54
C VAL A 120 13.16 3.68 -12.37
N GLU A 121 12.46 3.07 -11.41
CA GLU A 121 12.56 1.64 -11.07
C GLU A 121 11.25 0.89 -11.37
N TRP A 122 10.40 1.46 -12.25
CA TRP A 122 9.07 0.91 -12.60
C TRP A 122 8.89 0.80 -14.13
N ASP A 123 7.94 -0.04 -14.56
CA ASP A 123 7.52 -0.15 -15.96
C ASP A 123 6.19 0.58 -16.19
N ALA A 124 6.27 1.81 -16.71
CA ALA A 124 5.06 2.61 -16.98
C ALA A 124 4.11 1.98 -18.01
N ALA A 125 4.62 1.14 -18.94
CA ALA A 125 3.79 0.49 -19.94
C ALA A 125 3.00 -0.67 -19.34
N ALA A 126 3.60 -1.43 -18.41
CA ALA A 126 2.92 -2.47 -17.66
C ALA A 126 1.76 -1.90 -16.83
N TRP A 127 1.97 -0.77 -16.15
CA TRP A 127 0.97 -0.17 -15.26
C TRP A 127 -0.06 0.73 -15.94
N ARG A 128 0.05 0.96 -17.26
CA ARG A 128 -0.81 1.91 -17.99
C ARG A 128 -2.28 1.60 -17.80
N GLY A 129 -3.02 2.52 -17.18
CA GLY A 129 -4.46 2.40 -16.97
C GLY A 129 -4.86 1.34 -15.95
N VAL A 130 -3.89 0.76 -15.21
CA VAL A 130 -4.20 -0.09 -14.06
C VAL A 130 -4.82 0.79 -12.97
N ARG A 131 -5.86 0.30 -12.31
CA ARG A 131 -6.43 0.91 -11.10
C ARG A 131 -6.54 -0.14 -10.01
N PHE A 132 -6.01 0.15 -8.84
CA PHE A 132 -6.07 -0.71 -7.67
C PHE A 132 -6.92 -0.05 -6.59
N ARG A 133 -8.02 -0.68 -6.21
CA ARG A 133 -8.90 -0.26 -5.13
C ARG A 133 -8.88 -1.29 -4.01
N ARG A 134 -8.53 -0.87 -2.80
CA ARG A 134 -8.53 -1.70 -1.60
C ARG A 134 -9.53 -1.15 -0.60
N ARG A 135 -10.49 -2.01 -0.23
CA ARG A 135 -11.53 -1.72 0.75
C ARG A 135 -11.33 -2.62 1.95
N LEU A 136 -11.23 -2.02 3.12
CA LEU A 136 -11.08 -2.73 4.38
C LEU A 136 -12.32 -2.52 5.25
N LEU A 137 -12.76 -3.60 5.89
CA LEU A 137 -13.84 -3.57 6.88
C LEU A 137 -13.43 -4.41 8.08
N TRP A 138 -13.40 -3.81 9.26
CA TRP A 138 -13.08 -4.49 10.52
C TRP A 138 -14.30 -4.51 11.44
N LEU A 139 -14.94 -5.68 11.52
CA LEU A 139 -16.10 -5.96 12.36
C LEU A 139 -15.68 -6.91 13.48
N GLU A 140 -15.88 -6.52 14.74
CA GLU A 140 -15.55 -7.38 15.89
C GLU A 140 -14.14 -7.99 15.78
N GLU A 141 -14.04 -9.30 15.58
CA GLU A 141 -12.79 -10.07 15.44
C GLU A 141 -12.38 -10.34 13.98
N VAL A 142 -13.17 -9.91 13.00
CA VAL A 142 -12.99 -10.20 11.58
C VAL A 142 -12.53 -8.96 10.82
N LEU A 143 -11.41 -9.11 10.11
CA LEU A 143 -10.95 -8.18 9.09
C LEU A 143 -11.27 -8.73 7.71
N ILE A 144 -11.98 -7.95 6.90
CA ILE A 144 -12.29 -8.24 5.51
C ILE A 144 -11.45 -7.28 4.64
N ASP A 145 -10.67 -7.85 3.72
CA ASP A 145 -9.92 -7.13 2.70
C ASP A 145 -10.48 -7.44 1.31
N LEU A 146 -11.13 -6.45 0.72
CA LEU A 146 -11.66 -6.52 -0.63
C LEU A 146 -10.82 -5.68 -1.58
N SER A 147 -9.97 -6.37 -2.33
CA SER A 147 -9.14 -5.80 -3.39
C SER A 147 -9.80 -5.96 -4.76
N THR A 148 -9.84 -4.89 -5.55
CA THR A 148 -10.36 -4.89 -6.92
C THR A 148 -9.35 -4.19 -7.82
N VAL A 149 -9.03 -4.82 -8.96
CA VAL A 149 -8.05 -4.31 -9.91
C VAL A 149 -8.70 -4.17 -11.28
N GLU A 150 -8.74 -2.96 -11.83
CA GLU A 150 -8.99 -2.76 -13.26
C GLU A 150 -7.66 -2.97 -13.99
N ASN A 151 -7.65 -3.91 -14.93
CA ASN A 151 -6.46 -4.32 -15.68
C ASN A 151 -6.77 -4.38 -17.18
N PRO A 152 -6.89 -3.21 -17.84
CA PRO A 152 -7.42 -3.12 -19.21
C PRO A 152 -6.53 -3.81 -20.25
N HIS A 153 -5.25 -3.99 -19.95
CA HIS A 153 -4.27 -4.62 -20.83
C HIS A 153 -3.94 -6.07 -20.45
N ARG A 154 -4.68 -6.66 -19.50
CA ARG A 154 -4.56 -8.08 -19.11
C ARG A 154 -3.14 -8.49 -18.69
N GLN A 155 -2.47 -7.61 -17.95
CA GLN A 155 -1.16 -7.88 -17.37
C GLN A 155 -1.24 -8.97 -16.30
N GLN A 156 -0.10 -9.59 -15.96
CA GLN A 156 -0.03 -10.43 -14.77
C GLN A 156 -0.18 -9.55 -13.52
N LEU A 157 -0.97 -10.02 -12.56
CA LEU A 157 -1.19 -9.36 -11.27
C LEU A 157 -0.71 -10.29 -10.17
N ASP A 158 0.15 -9.79 -9.30
CA ASP A 158 0.56 -10.51 -8.09
C ASP A 158 0.09 -9.70 -6.87
N TRP A 159 -0.76 -10.30 -6.05
CA TRP A 159 -1.22 -9.73 -4.78
C TRP A 159 -0.52 -10.48 -3.65
N THR A 160 0.44 -9.81 -3.01
CA THR A 160 1.36 -10.46 -2.07
C THR A 160 1.00 -10.14 -0.63
N LEU A 161 1.14 -11.13 0.25
CA LEU A 161 1.10 -10.97 1.70
C LEU A 161 2.32 -11.67 2.32
N HIS A 162 3.05 -10.95 3.17
CA HIS A 162 4.21 -11.40 3.92
C HIS A 162 3.79 -11.75 5.34
N LEU A 163 3.78 -13.05 5.63
CA LEU A 163 3.49 -13.60 6.94
C LEU A 163 4.78 -13.73 7.76
N ALA A 164 4.73 -13.37 9.04
CA ALA A 164 5.85 -13.55 9.98
C ALA A 164 5.84 -14.93 10.64
#